data_AF-A0AB39HNC4-F1
#
_entry.id   AF-A0AB39HNC4-F1
#
_cell.length_a   1.000
_cell.length_b   1.000
_cell.length_c   1.000
_cell.angle_alpha   90.00
_cell.angle_beta   90.00
_cell.angle_gamma   90.00
#
_symmetry.space_group_name_H-M   'P 1'
#
loop_
_entity.id
_entity.type
_entity.pdbx_description
1 polymer ?
#
loop_
_entity_poly.entity_id
_entity_poly.type
_entity_poly.pdbx_seq_one_letter_code
_entity_poly.pdbx_strand_id
1 'polypeptide(L)' 'MGEIIIPAKILLYQIIAISVIWLGMLAFFNDLYQTGVYIFYAITSWLLFLIVLFIKQFIRERKEKQDHPNKKS' A
#
# COMPACT_ATOMS: atom_id res chain seq x y z
N MET A 1 7.68 -11.55 21.05
CA MET A 1 7.61 -10.46 20.06
C MET A 1 6.27 -10.58 19.37
N GLY A 2 5.32 -9.70 19.69
CA GLY A 2 3.94 -9.82 19.20
C GLY A 2 3.92 -9.77 17.68
N GLU A 3 3.24 -10.74 17.05
CA GLU A 3 2.99 -10.71 15.62
C GLU A 3 2.23 -9.41 15.32
N ILE A 4 2.89 -8.46 14.66
CA ILE A 4 2.22 -7.25 14.18
C ILE A 4 1.41 -7.69 12.96
N ILE A 5 0.22 -8.22 13.24
CA ILE A 5 -0.78 -8.49 12.21
C ILE A 5 -1.28 -7.12 11.77
N ILE A 6 -0.64 -6.52 10.77
CA ILE A 6 -1.14 -5.28 10.18
C ILE A 6 -2.45 -5.65 9.49
N PRO A 7 -3.61 -5.22 10.02
CA PRO A 7 -4.89 -5.53 9.39
C PRO A 7 -4.88 -4.91 7.99
N ALA A 8 -5.34 -5.67 6.98
CA ALA A 8 -5.38 -5.22 5.58
C ALA A 8 -6.09 -3.85 5.41
N LYS A 9 -6.99 -3.50 6.34
CA LYS A 9 -7.66 -2.19 6.43
C LYS A 9 -6.69 -1.02 6.65
N ILE A 10 -5.63 -1.21 7.45
CA ILE A 10 -4.61 -0.18 7.71
C ILE A 10 -3.72 0.02 6.49
N LEU A 11 -3.31 -1.05 5.81
CA LEU A 11 -2.56 -0.97 4.56
C LEU A 11 -3.36 -0.23 3.48
N LEU A 12 -4.65 -0.55 3.35
CA LEU A 12 -5.53 0.13 2.41
C LEU A 12 -5.68 1.62 2.74
N TYR A 13 -5.86 1.97 4.02
CA TYR A 13 -5.93 3.37 4.45
C TYR A 13 -4.64 4.13 4.15
N GLN A 14 -3.47 3.52 4.41
CA GLN A 14 -2.18 4.12 4.09
C GLN A 14 -2.02 4.35 2.59
N ILE A 15 -2.38 3.37 1.75
CA ILE A 15 -2.32 3.53 0.29
C ILE A 15 -3.21 4.69 -0.14
N ILE A 16 -4.46 4.77 0.31
CA ILE A 16 -5.39 5.85 -0.05
C ILE A 16 -4.86 7.21 0.41
N ALA A 17 -4.45 7.33 1.68
CA ALA A 17 -3.95 8.58 2.24
C ALA A 17 -2.69 9.08 1.51
N ILE A 18 -1.73 8.18 1.26
CA ILE A 18 -0.49 8.52 0.55
C ILE A 18 -0.79 8.84 -0.91
N SER A 19 -1.72 8.14 -1.57
CA SER A 19 -2.13 8.46 -2.95
C SER A 19 -2.74 9.86 -3.07
N VAL A 20 -3.53 10.31 -2.10
CA VAL A 20 -4.08 11.68 -2.09
C VAL A 20 -2.98 12.72 -1.94
N ILE A 21 -2.04 12.51 -1.02
CA ILE A 21 -0.88 13.40 -0.82
C ILE A 21 0.00 13.42 -2.07
N TRP A 22 0.24 12.25 -2.66
CA TRP A 22 1.03 12.10 -3.88
C TRP A 22 0.38 12.78 -5.07
N LEU A 23 -0.95 12.66 -5.25
CA LEU A 23 -1.71 13.39 -6.27
C LEU A 23 -1.63 14.91 -6.08
N GLY A 24 -1.70 15.38 -4.83
CA GLY A 24 -1.46 16.78 -4.50
C GLY A 24 -0.07 17.23 -4.94
N MET A 25 0.98 16.49 -4.59
CA MET A 25 2.34 16.82 -5.04
C MET A 25 2.52 16.72 -6.56
N LEU A 26 1.82 15.79 -7.22
CA LEU A 26 1.85 15.65 -8.68
C LEU A 26 1.27 16.89 -9.37
N ALA A 27 0.17 17.46 -8.82
CA ALA A 27 -0.45 18.66 -9.36
C ALA A 27 0.46 19.89 -9.25
N PHE A 28 1.26 19.98 -8.19
CA PHE A 28 2.22 21.07 -7.97
C PHE A 28 3.65 20.71 -8.39
N PHE A 29 3.87 19.61 -9.11
CA PHE A 29 5.21 19.06 -9.36
C PHE A 29 6.16 20.04 -10.04
N ASN A 30 5.63 20.87 -10.95
CA ASN A 30 6.42 21.86 -11.68
C ASN A 30 6.91 23.03 -10.81
N ASP A 31 6.24 23.28 -9.68
CA ASP A 31 6.59 24.32 -8.70
C ASP A 31 7.41 23.77 -7.51
N LEU A 32 7.66 22.45 -7.47
CA LEU A 32 8.42 21.84 -6.39
C LEU A 32 9.91 22.22 -6.49
N TYR A 33 10.42 22.85 -5.44
CA TYR A 33 11.86 23.07 -5.26
C TYR A 33 12.62 21.74 -5.25
N GLN A 34 13.93 21.76 -5.47
CA GLN A 34 14.76 20.56 -5.65
C GLN A 34 14.55 19.49 -4.55
N THR A 35 14.34 19.91 -3.29
CA THR A 35 13.99 19.05 -2.15
C THR A 35 12.65 18.32 -2.30
N GLY A 36 11.62 18.99 -2.84
CA GLY A 36 10.30 18.42 -3.07
C GLY A 36 10.31 17.29 -4.09
N VAL A 37 11.18 17.38 -5.10
CA VAL A 37 11.38 16.33 -6.10
C VAL A 37 11.94 15.05 -5.45
N TYR A 38 12.92 15.16 -4.53
CA TYR A 38 13.43 14.00 -3.79
C TYR A 38 12.36 13.35 -2.91
N ILE A 39 11.55 14.16 -2.24
CA ILE A 39 10.42 13.67 -1.42
C ILE A 39 9.39 12.96 -2.30
N PHE A 40 9.10 13.49 -3.49
CA PHE A 40 8.21 12.84 -4.46
C PHE A 40 8.71 11.46 -4.86
N TYR A 41 10.00 11.31 -5.17
CA TYR A 41 10.57 10.00 -5.49
C TYR A 41 10.57 9.05 -4.28
N ALA A 42 10.87 9.55 -3.07
CA ALA A 42 10.82 8.75 -1.85
C ALA A 42 9.41 8.22 -1.57
N ILE A 43 8.39 9.09 -1.64
CA ILE A 43 6.99 8.72 -1.44
C ILE A 43 6.51 7.77 -2.54
N THR A 44 6.89 8.00 -3.79
CA THR A 44 6.55 7.11 -4.92
C THR A 44 7.14 5.71 -4.71
N SER A 45 8.41 5.62 -4.29
CA SER A 45 9.06 4.36 -3.94
C SER A 45 8.35 3.65 -2.78
N TRP A 46 7.97 4.41 -1.75
CA TRP A 46 7.23 3.89 -0.60
C TRP A 46 5.82 3.40 -0.97
N LEU A 47 5.11 4.13 -1.84
CA LEU A 47 3.79 3.76 -2.35
C LEU A 47 3.86 2.43 -3.13
N LEU A 48 4.82 2.30 -4.04
CA LEU A 48 5.05 1.07 -4.81
C LEU A 48 5.33 -0.12 -3.88
N PHE A 49 6.13 0.10 -2.84
CA PHE A 49 6.42 -0.94 -1.86
C PHE A 49 5.16 -1.41 -1.11
N LEU A 50 4.30 -0.47 -0.68
CA LEU A 50 3.03 -0.80 -0.02
C LEU A 50 2.08 -1.56 -0.94
N ILE A 51 2.02 -1.20 -2.23
CA ILE A 51 1.21 -1.91 -3.22
C ILE A 51 1.68 -3.36 -3.36
N VAL A 52 3.00 -3.60 -3.45
CA VAL A 52 3.56 -4.95 -3.53
C VAL A 52 3.22 -5.78 -2.29
N LEU A 53 3.36 -5.20 -1.09
CA LEU A 53 2.98 -5.89 0.15
C LEU A 53 1.49 -6.21 0.20
N PHE A 54 0.64 -5.28 -0.21
CA PHE A 54 -0.81 -5.49 -0.28
C PHE A 54 -1.17 -6.63 -1.23
N ILE A 55 -0.60 -6.65 -2.44
CA ILE A 55 -0.82 -7.72 -3.42
C ILE A 55 -0.32 -9.06 -2.86
N LYS A 56 0.88 -9.10 -2.27
CA LYS A 56 1.44 -10.31 -1.68
C LYS A 56 0.55 -10.88 -0.57
N GLN A 57 0.04 -10.02 0.30
CA GLN A 57 -0.88 -10.39 1.37
C GLN A 57 -2.23 -10.86 0.81
N PHE A 58 -2.77 -10.16 -0.18
CA PHE A 58 -4.03 -10.54 -0.84
C PHE A 58 -3.94 -11.90 -1.53
N ILE A 59 -2.83 -12.17 -2.25
CA ILE A 59 -2.59 -13.49 -2.88
C ILE A 59 -2.47 -14.59 -1.81
N ARG A 60 -1.78 -14.31 -0.70
CA ARG A 60 -1.65 -15.27 0.41
C ARG A 60 -3.00 -15.60 1.05
N GLU A 61 -3.81 -14.59 1.38
CA GLU A 61 -5.16 -14.78 1.94
C GLU A 61 -6.07 -15.58 0.99
N ARG A 62 -5.93 -15.38 -0.32
CA ARG A 62 -6.68 -16.16 -1.34
C ARG A 62 -6.27 -17.64 -1.35
N LYS A 63 -4.97 -17.95 -1.21
CA LYS A 63 -4.48 -19.34 -1.15
C LYS A 63 -4.97 -20.06 0.11
N GLU A 64 -4.90 -19.41 1.27
CA GLU A 64 -5.37 -19.99 2.54
C GLU A 64 -6.90 -20.28 2.51
N LYS A 65 -7.70 -19.51 1.76
CA LYS A 65 -9.14 -19.78 1.59
C LYS A 65 -9.49 -20.90 0.62
N GLN A 66 -8.59 -21.29 -0.29
CA GLN A 66 -8.85 -22.36 -1.26
C GLN A 66 -8.53 -23.75 -0.73
N ASP A 67 -7.65 -23.86 0.28
CA ASP A 67 -7.22 -25.15 0.84
C ASP A 67 -8.22 -25.75 1.85
N HIS A 68 -9.24 -24.98 2.24
CA HIS A 68 -10.41 -25.48 2.97
C HIS A 68 -11.69 -25.21 2.15
N PRO A 69 -12.04 -26.08 1.18
CA PRO A 69 -13.36 -26.04 0.59
C PRO A 69 -14.38 -26.28 1.71
N ASN A 70 -15.24 -25.30 1.89
CA ASN A 70 -16.44 -25.36 2.69
C ASN A 70 -17.25 -26.62 2.33
N LYS A 71 -17.04 -27.70 3.09
CA LYS A 71 -17.96 -28.83 3.18
C LYS A 71 -19.12 -28.38 4.07
N LYS A 72 -20.01 -27.54 3.54
CA LYS A 72 -21.31 -27.29 4.15
C LYS A 72 -22.21 -28.48 3.80
N SER A 73 -22.17 -29.47 4.69
CA SER A 73 -23.26 -30.43 4.94
C SER A 73 -24.42 -29.75 5.64
#